data_AF-X5GWF7-F1
#
_entry.id   AF-X5GWF7-F1
#
_cell.length_a   1.000
_cell.length_b   1.000
_cell.length_c   1.000
_cell.angle_alpha   90.00
_cell.angle_beta   90.00
_cell.angle_gamma   90.00
#
_symmetry.space_group_name_H-M   'P 1'
#
loop_
_entity.id
_entity.type
_entity.pdbx_description
1 polymer ?
#
loop_
_entity_poly.entity_id
_entity_poly.type
_entity_poly.pdbx_seq_one_letter_code
_entity_poly.pdbx_strand_id
1 'polypeptide(L)'
;MKNLESNKLFASVLLVGITILSVSNIVDFLYHPKEVAQYGYVANVEQHSASSTGSIASFDPATADLADLFKNANLEAGQKISKKCIACHTFENGGHNKVGPNLWGILGKNKAHLGDRFKYSKGLLEKGGTWDYRSMVQFLYKPSAYIKGTKMAFAGLSKPEEIANLVVYLRSLSDSPEALPGNTQ
;
A
#
# COMPACT_ATOMS: atom_id res chain seq x y z
N MET A 1 16.50 10.47 -68.52
CA MET A 1 17.04 10.82 -67.18
C MET A 1 15.98 11.02 -66.08
N LYS A 2 14.66 10.86 -66.33
CA LYS A 2 13.62 10.97 -65.28
C LYS A 2 13.49 9.73 -64.38
N ASN A 3 13.88 8.56 -64.88
CA ASN A 3 13.66 7.27 -64.19
C ASN A 3 14.58 7.06 -62.98
N LEU A 4 15.79 7.63 -62.99
CA LEU A 4 16.74 7.52 -61.88
C LEU A 4 16.36 8.45 -60.71
N GLU A 5 15.84 9.64 -61.00
CA GLU A 5 15.34 10.58 -59.99
C GLU A 5 14.08 10.06 -59.30
N SER A 6 13.14 9.45 -60.04
CA SER A 6 11.98 8.78 -59.44
C SER A 6 12.41 7.62 -58.54
N ASN A 7 13.40 6.79 -58.95
CA ASN A 7 13.88 5.69 -58.11
C ASN A 7 14.55 6.18 -56.81
N LYS A 8 15.26 7.31 -56.84
CA LYS A 8 15.81 7.95 -55.63
C LYS A 8 14.70 8.47 -54.72
N LEU A 9 13.64 9.04 -55.29
CA LEU A 9 12.48 9.49 -54.52
C LEU A 9 11.82 8.31 -53.80
N PHE A 10 11.55 7.21 -54.51
CA PHE A 10 10.99 6.00 -53.91
C PHE A 10 11.91 5.37 -52.88
N ALA A 11 13.22 5.32 -53.12
CA ALA A 11 14.20 4.79 -52.18
C ALA A 11 14.28 5.63 -50.88
N SER A 12 14.17 6.96 -50.97
CA SER A 12 14.16 7.84 -49.80
C SER A 12 12.92 7.64 -48.93
N VAL A 13 11.75 7.51 -49.55
CA VAL A 13 10.48 7.25 -48.85
C VAL A 13 10.51 5.88 -48.18
N LEU A 14 11.05 4.87 -48.87
CA LEU A 14 11.17 3.51 -48.34
C LEU A 14 12.17 3.43 -47.18
N LEU A 15 13.30 4.15 -47.26
CA LEU A 15 14.28 4.21 -46.18
C LEU A 15 13.68 4.86 -44.92
N VAL A 16 12.95 5.97 -45.07
CA VAL A 16 12.27 6.63 -43.95
C VAL A 16 11.20 5.72 -43.35
N GLY A 17 10.44 5.00 -44.18
CA GLY A 17 9.46 4.02 -43.71
C GLY A 17 10.10 2.90 -42.87
N ILE A 18 11.24 2.36 -43.34
CA ILE A 18 11.96 1.29 -42.64
C ILE A 18 12.55 1.81 -41.32
N THR A 19 13.14 3.00 -41.29
CA THR A 19 13.70 3.54 -40.03
C THR A 19 12.63 3.79 -38.98
N ILE A 20 11.45 4.30 -39.37
CA ILE A 20 10.32 4.46 -38.44
C ILE A 20 9.84 3.11 -37.90
N LEU A 21 9.72 2.09 -38.77
CA LEU A 21 9.29 0.75 -38.36
C LEU A 21 10.31 0.08 -37.43
N SER A 22 11.61 0.20 -37.74
CA SER A 22 12.68 -0.35 -36.90
C SER A 22 12.73 0.33 -35.53
N VAL A 23 12.62 1.66 -35.46
CA VAL A 23 12.59 2.38 -34.17
C VAL A 23 11.36 1.99 -33.36
N SER A 24 10.19 1.90 -33.99
CA SER A 24 8.95 1.49 -33.30
C SER A 24 9.07 0.08 -32.72
N ASN A 25 9.60 -0.86 -33.52
CA ASN A 25 9.80 -2.24 -33.06
C ASN A 25 10.85 -2.35 -31.94
N ILE A 26 11.93 -1.56 -32.00
CA ILE A 26 12.94 -1.50 -30.94
C ILE A 26 12.36 -0.87 -29.66
N VAL A 27 11.50 0.16 -29.78
CA VAL A 27 10.80 0.75 -28.64
C VAL A 27 9.87 -0.28 -28.01
N ASP A 28 9.09 -1.03 -28.79
CA ASP A 28 8.22 -2.10 -28.28
C ASP A 28 9.01 -3.27 -27.63
N PHE A 29 10.22 -3.54 -28.13
CA PHE A 29 11.09 -4.58 -27.57
C PHE A 29 11.78 -4.13 -26.27
N LEU A 30 12.27 -2.89 -26.20
CA LEU A 30 13.01 -2.38 -25.03
C LEU A 30 12.07 -1.85 -23.94
N TYR A 31 10.99 -1.19 -24.35
CA TYR A 31 9.89 -0.81 -23.47
C TYR A 31 8.80 -1.83 -23.68
N HIS A 32 8.65 -2.75 -22.73
CA HIS A 32 7.39 -3.46 -22.58
C HIS A 32 6.48 -2.53 -21.78
N PRO A 33 5.66 -1.65 -22.39
CA PRO A 33 4.60 -1.00 -21.64
C PRO A 33 3.76 -2.13 -21.06
N LYS A 34 3.79 -2.29 -19.73
CA LYS A 34 2.80 -3.12 -19.07
C LYS A 34 1.46 -2.51 -19.44
N GLU A 35 0.76 -3.13 -20.38
CA GLU A 35 -0.68 -2.99 -20.48
C GLU A 35 -1.22 -3.33 -19.09
N VAL A 36 -1.59 -2.29 -18.36
CA VAL A 36 -2.50 -2.47 -17.23
C VAL A 36 -3.80 -2.92 -17.86
N ALA A 37 -3.97 -4.24 -17.95
CA ALA A 37 -5.08 -4.88 -18.62
C ALA A 37 -6.46 -4.50 -18.07
N GLN A 38 -6.53 -3.67 -17.00
CA GLN A 38 -7.78 -3.25 -16.38
C GLN A 38 -7.71 -1.83 -15.81
N TYR A 39 -8.14 -0.86 -16.61
CA TYR A 39 -8.79 0.34 -16.06
C TYR A 39 -10.26 -0.01 -15.79
N GLY A 40 -10.52 -0.71 -14.69
CA GLY A 40 -11.87 -1.13 -14.31
C GLY A 40 -11.83 -2.11 -13.16
N TYR A 41 -12.63 -1.84 -12.12
CA TYR A 41 -12.89 -2.80 -11.04
C TYR A 41 -13.56 -4.03 -11.66
N VAL A 42 -12.80 -5.10 -11.92
CA VAL A 42 -13.41 -6.44 -12.00
C VAL A 42 -13.14 -7.13 -10.68
N ALA A 43 -14.22 -7.46 -9.99
CA ALA A 43 -14.20 -8.55 -9.04
C ALA A 43 -14.23 -9.84 -9.87
N ASN A 44 -13.07 -10.34 -10.30
CA ASN A 44 -12.98 -11.71 -10.81
C ASN A 44 -12.12 -12.53 -9.86
N VAL A 45 -12.84 -13.40 -9.16
CA VAL A 45 -12.37 -14.50 -8.34
C VAL A 45 -11.84 -15.57 -9.29
N GLU A 46 -10.52 -15.64 -9.46
CA GLU A 46 -9.86 -16.85 -9.96
C GLU A 46 -9.17 -17.54 -8.78
N GLN A 47 -10.02 -18.29 -8.08
CA GLN A 47 -9.81 -19.61 -7.51
C GLN A 47 -8.38 -20.18 -7.63
N HIS A 48 -7.53 -19.82 -6.66
CA HIS A 48 -6.64 -20.82 -6.07
C HIS A 48 -7.47 -21.65 -5.10
N SER A 49 -7.81 -22.86 -5.52
CA SER A 49 -8.42 -23.88 -4.67
C SER A 49 -7.48 -24.25 -3.53
N ALA A 50 -7.69 -23.64 -2.38
CA ALA A 50 -7.50 -24.27 -1.09
C ALA A 50 -8.67 -23.83 -0.22
N SER A 51 -9.50 -24.81 0.14
CA SER A 51 -10.73 -24.69 0.90
C SER A 51 -10.69 -23.64 2.02
N SER A 52 -11.61 -22.67 1.93
CA SER A 52 -12.50 -22.39 3.06
C SER A 52 -13.80 -21.81 2.52
N THR A 53 -14.81 -22.66 2.54
CA THR A 53 -16.22 -22.27 2.48
C THR A 53 -16.48 -21.33 3.65
N GLY A 54 -16.69 -20.05 3.36
CA GLY A 54 -17.05 -19.06 4.36
C GLY A 54 -17.70 -17.88 3.65
N SER A 55 -18.99 -17.69 3.92
CA SER A 55 -19.75 -16.48 3.62
C SER A 55 -18.88 -15.22 3.77
N ILE A 56 -19.17 -14.18 3.00
CA ILE A 56 -18.73 -12.80 3.33
C ILE A 56 -19.41 -12.43 4.65
N ALA A 57 -18.91 -12.96 5.75
CA ALA A 57 -19.12 -12.44 7.07
C ALA A 57 -18.45 -11.07 7.05
N SER A 58 -19.24 -10.03 7.25
CA SER A 58 -18.76 -8.67 7.50
C SER A 58 -17.57 -8.73 8.45
N PHE A 59 -16.37 -8.41 7.95
CA PHE A 59 -15.19 -8.33 8.81
C PHE A 59 -15.44 -7.25 9.86
N ASP A 60 -15.53 -7.66 11.12
CA ASP A 60 -15.56 -6.74 12.24
C ASP A 60 -14.15 -6.63 12.85
N PRO A 61 -13.44 -5.50 12.65
CA PRO A 61 -12.10 -5.32 13.20
C PRO A 61 -12.09 -5.31 14.74
N ALA A 62 -13.23 -5.12 15.40
CA ALA A 62 -13.32 -5.12 16.86
C ALA A 62 -13.27 -6.53 17.44
N THR A 63 -13.75 -7.55 16.72
CA THR A 63 -13.91 -8.93 17.20
C THR A 63 -13.11 -9.96 16.42
N ALA A 64 -12.48 -9.58 15.29
CA ALA A 64 -11.63 -10.48 14.51
C ALA A 64 -10.56 -11.19 15.36
N ASP A 65 -10.32 -12.47 15.07
CA ASP A 65 -9.20 -13.23 15.62
C ASP A 65 -7.89 -12.70 15.04
N LEU A 66 -7.02 -12.18 15.89
CA LEU A 66 -5.75 -11.61 15.45
C LEU A 66 -4.76 -12.68 15.01
N ALA A 67 -4.75 -13.85 15.64
CA ALA A 67 -3.81 -14.91 15.27
C ALA A 67 -4.10 -15.39 13.84
N ASP A 68 -5.38 -15.60 13.52
CA ASP A 68 -5.80 -15.95 12.16
C ASP A 68 -5.54 -14.82 11.16
N LEU A 69 -5.88 -13.57 11.52
CA LEU A 69 -5.66 -12.41 10.65
C LEU A 69 -4.19 -12.22 10.25
N PHE A 70 -3.25 -12.49 11.16
CA PHE A 70 -1.82 -12.31 10.92
C PHE A 70 -1.10 -13.56 10.40
N LYS A 71 -1.77 -14.73 10.38
CA LYS A 71 -1.17 -16.02 10.00
C LYS A 71 -0.48 -16.00 8.64
N ASN A 72 -1.08 -15.32 7.66
CA ASN A 72 -0.59 -15.24 6.29
C ASN A 72 -0.17 -13.80 5.89
N ALA A 73 0.11 -12.93 6.86
CA ALA A 73 0.48 -11.56 6.55
C ALA A 73 1.85 -11.48 5.82
N ASN A 74 1.92 -10.67 4.77
CA ASN A 74 3.08 -10.50 3.91
C ASN A 74 3.69 -9.10 4.05
N LEU A 75 4.99 -9.05 4.35
CA LEU A 75 5.73 -7.83 4.63
C LEU A 75 5.94 -6.96 3.37
N GLU A 76 6.27 -7.57 2.24
CA GLU A 76 6.51 -6.86 0.97
C GLU A 76 5.22 -6.22 0.42
N ALA A 77 4.09 -6.90 0.58
CA ALA A 77 2.76 -6.38 0.27
C ALA A 77 2.42 -5.21 1.20
N GLY A 78 2.73 -5.32 2.49
CA GLY A 78 2.60 -4.24 3.47
C GLY A 78 3.39 -2.99 3.08
N GLN A 79 4.64 -3.16 2.64
CA GLN A 79 5.48 -2.07 2.14
C GLN A 79 4.90 -1.41 0.88
N LYS A 80 4.23 -2.16 0.00
CA LYS A 80 3.54 -1.57 -1.15
C LYS A 80 2.33 -0.75 -0.71
N ILE A 81 1.58 -1.22 0.29
CA ILE A 81 0.41 -0.51 0.84
C ILE A 81 0.83 0.77 1.56
N SER A 82 1.98 0.77 2.25
CA SER A 82 2.50 1.93 2.98
C SER A 82 2.78 3.14 2.08
N LYS A 83 2.89 2.94 0.76
CA LYS A 83 2.94 4.03 -0.24
C LYS A 83 1.72 4.96 -0.17
N LYS A 84 0.57 4.50 0.34
CA LYS A 84 -0.61 5.35 0.60
C LYS A 84 -0.37 6.36 1.73
N CYS A 85 0.66 6.16 2.56
CA CYS A 85 0.92 6.92 3.77
C CYS A 85 2.11 7.90 3.62
N ILE A 86 2.97 7.74 2.61
CA ILE A 86 4.23 8.51 2.45
C ILE A 86 4.04 10.02 2.28
N ALA A 87 2.86 10.44 1.79
CA ALA A 87 2.52 11.85 1.64
C ALA A 87 2.42 12.55 3.00
N CYS A 88 1.98 11.81 4.02
CA CYS A 88 1.73 12.35 5.36
C CYS A 88 2.73 11.88 6.40
N HIS A 89 3.41 10.76 6.18
CA HIS A 89 4.27 10.13 7.18
C HIS A 89 5.67 9.83 6.63
N THR A 90 6.62 9.75 7.54
CA THR A 90 7.98 9.22 7.33
C THR A 90 8.10 7.89 8.08
N PHE A 91 9.07 7.08 7.67
CA PHE A 91 9.23 5.71 8.15
C PHE A 91 10.63 5.42 8.68
N GLU A 92 11.57 6.33 8.52
CA GLU A 92 12.97 6.16 8.91
C GLU A 92 13.14 6.37 10.42
N ASN A 93 14.07 5.65 11.04
CA ASN A 93 14.43 5.88 12.44
C ASN A 93 14.94 7.32 12.62
N GLY A 94 14.34 8.06 13.55
CA GLY A 94 14.64 9.48 13.76
C GLY A 94 14.15 10.41 12.64
N GLY A 95 13.29 9.92 11.72
CA GLY A 95 12.74 10.73 10.65
C GLY A 95 11.89 11.91 11.14
N HIS A 96 11.84 12.99 10.35
CA HIS A 96 11.06 14.18 10.68
C HIS A 96 9.55 13.94 10.57
N ASN A 97 8.76 14.74 11.30
CA ASN A 97 7.30 14.75 11.15
C ASN A 97 6.89 15.52 9.89
N LYS A 98 5.86 15.05 9.19
CA LYS A 98 5.22 15.74 8.06
C LYS A 98 3.83 16.22 8.50
N VAL A 99 2.80 16.05 7.65
CA VAL A 99 1.39 16.26 8.00
C VAL A 99 0.97 15.38 9.17
N GLY A 100 1.49 14.16 9.22
CA GLY A 100 1.41 13.23 10.34
C GLY A 100 2.79 13.00 10.98
N PRO A 101 2.82 12.41 12.19
CA PRO A 101 4.06 12.10 12.88
C PRO A 101 4.85 10.99 12.16
N ASN A 102 6.16 10.89 12.41
CA ASN A 102 6.95 9.72 12.00
C ASN A 102 6.36 8.41 12.58
N LEU A 103 6.46 7.31 11.81
CA LEU A 103 5.85 6.02 12.16
C LEU A 103 6.86 4.94 12.59
N TRP A 104 8.15 5.28 12.72
CA TRP A 104 9.13 4.34 13.25
C TRP A 104 8.80 3.97 14.70
N GLY A 105 8.73 2.67 14.96
CA GLY A 105 8.43 2.07 16.26
C GLY A 105 7.02 2.39 16.74
N ILE A 106 6.06 2.67 15.85
CA ILE A 106 4.72 3.12 16.27
C ILE A 106 3.91 2.01 16.96
N LEU A 107 4.09 0.75 16.57
CA LEU A 107 3.40 -0.37 17.18
C LEU A 107 3.92 -0.58 18.62
N GLY A 108 3.00 -0.74 19.57
CA GLY A 108 3.29 -0.82 21.01
C GLY A 108 3.42 0.55 21.70
N LYS A 109 3.70 1.64 20.97
CA LYS A 109 3.84 2.97 21.58
C LYS A 109 2.49 3.56 22.02
N ASN A 110 2.55 4.44 23.02
CA ASN A 110 1.41 5.25 23.42
C ASN A 110 0.86 6.08 22.25
N LYS A 111 -0.46 6.16 22.14
CA LYS A 111 -1.12 7.09 21.23
C LYS A 111 -0.69 8.51 21.61
N ALA A 112 -0.42 9.33 20.61
CA ALA A 112 0.10 10.69 20.79
C ALA A 112 1.42 10.82 21.59
N HIS A 113 2.30 9.81 21.55
CA HIS A 113 3.54 9.77 22.34
C HIS A 113 4.51 10.96 22.16
N LEU A 114 4.40 11.74 21.08
CA LEU A 114 5.26 12.92 20.88
C LEU A 114 4.85 14.12 21.75
N GLY A 115 3.70 14.08 22.43
CA GLY A 115 3.21 15.19 23.26
C GLY A 115 3.21 16.52 22.49
N ASP A 116 3.75 17.57 23.09
CA ASP A 116 3.79 18.92 22.51
C ASP A 116 4.65 19.06 21.25
N ARG A 117 5.51 18.07 20.94
CA ARG A 117 6.33 18.06 19.73
C ARG A 117 5.52 17.81 18.45
N PHE A 118 4.25 17.42 18.57
CA PHE A 118 3.34 17.29 17.43
C PHE A 118 1.90 17.68 17.80
N LYS A 119 1.22 18.44 16.94
CA LYS A 119 -0.13 18.95 17.22
C LYS A 119 -1.22 17.94 16.85
N TYR A 120 -1.41 16.95 17.72
CA TYR A 120 -2.43 15.91 17.58
C TYR A 120 -3.87 16.45 17.53
N SER A 121 -4.81 15.60 17.14
CA SER A 121 -6.25 15.88 17.26
C SER A 121 -6.71 15.71 18.70
N LYS A 122 -7.72 16.47 19.11
CA LYS A 122 -8.33 16.33 20.44
C LYS A 122 -8.85 14.91 20.66
N GLY A 123 -9.53 14.34 19.67
CA GLY A 123 -10.04 12.96 19.76
C GLY A 123 -8.96 11.90 19.96
N LEU A 124 -7.77 12.05 19.33
CA LEU A 124 -6.66 11.11 19.55
C LEU A 124 -6.07 11.25 20.96
N LEU A 125 -5.94 12.48 21.47
CA LEU A 125 -5.45 12.74 22.83
C LEU A 125 -6.41 12.14 23.87
N GLU A 126 -7.71 12.30 23.68
CA GLU A 126 -8.74 11.75 24.57
C GLU A 126 -8.84 10.22 24.51
N LYS A 127 -8.60 9.61 23.33
CA LYS A 127 -8.65 8.15 23.17
C LYS A 127 -7.62 7.43 24.04
N GLY A 128 -6.42 7.99 24.15
CA GLY A 128 -5.32 7.45 24.96
C GLY A 128 -4.93 5.99 24.64
N GLY A 129 -4.20 5.38 25.57
CA GLY A 129 -3.72 3.98 25.48
C GLY A 129 -2.58 3.80 24.48
N THR A 130 -2.33 2.55 24.09
CA THR A 130 -1.24 2.13 23.20
C THR A 130 -1.74 1.77 21.80
N TRP A 131 -0.84 1.79 20.83
CA TRP A 131 -1.06 1.24 19.48
C TRP A 131 -0.72 -0.26 19.47
N ASP A 132 -1.55 -1.08 20.10
CA ASP A 132 -1.49 -2.54 19.96
C ASP A 132 -2.05 -3.04 18.62
N TYR A 133 -1.94 -4.35 18.34
CA TYR A 133 -2.46 -4.95 17.10
C TYR A 133 -3.97 -4.69 16.90
N ARG A 134 -4.78 -4.81 17.95
CA ARG A 134 -6.25 -4.66 17.85
C ARG A 134 -6.63 -3.22 17.52
N SER A 135 -6.05 -2.25 18.22
CA SER A 135 -6.28 -0.83 17.99
C SER A 135 -5.76 -0.40 16.62
N MET A 136 -4.63 -0.94 16.16
CA MET A 136 -4.10 -0.67 14.82
C MET A 136 -5.04 -1.20 13.73
N VAL A 137 -5.53 -2.43 13.87
CA VAL A 137 -6.49 -3.04 12.93
C VAL A 137 -7.78 -2.21 12.84
N GLN A 138 -8.36 -1.83 13.99
CA GLN A 138 -9.57 -1.00 14.01
C GLN A 138 -9.34 0.40 13.43
N PHE A 139 -8.22 1.04 13.76
CA PHE A 139 -7.92 2.37 13.27
C PHE A 139 -7.65 2.38 11.77
N LEU A 140 -6.87 1.43 11.24
CA LEU A 140 -6.60 1.32 9.81
C LEU A 140 -7.83 0.92 9.01
N TYR A 141 -8.76 0.15 9.58
CA TYR A 141 -10.03 -0.17 8.93
C TYR A 141 -10.91 1.07 8.72
N LYS A 142 -11.08 1.89 9.76
CA LYS A 142 -11.89 3.13 9.66
C LYS A 142 -11.43 4.21 10.67
N PRO A 143 -10.46 5.07 10.30
CA PRO A 143 -9.84 6.02 11.23
C PRO A 143 -10.83 6.94 11.93
N SER A 144 -11.74 7.53 11.16
CA SER A 144 -12.73 8.50 11.67
C SER A 144 -13.81 7.88 12.55
N ALA A 145 -14.09 6.57 12.38
CA ALA A 145 -15.01 5.84 13.24
C ALA A 145 -14.33 5.41 14.55
N TYR A 146 -13.07 4.96 14.48
CA TYR A 146 -12.32 4.52 15.65
C TYR A 146 -11.92 5.69 16.58
N ILE A 147 -11.52 6.82 16.00
CA ILE A 147 -11.20 8.07 16.70
C ILE A 147 -12.01 9.20 16.07
N LYS A 148 -13.11 9.55 16.74
CA LYS A 148 -13.97 10.68 16.35
C LYS A 148 -13.16 11.97 16.37
N GLY A 149 -13.26 12.76 15.30
CA GLY A 149 -12.51 14.02 15.18
C GLY A 149 -11.01 13.86 14.96
N THR A 150 -10.53 12.68 14.54
CA THR A 150 -9.14 12.53 14.11
C THR A 150 -8.82 13.48 12.95
N LYS A 151 -7.62 14.07 12.98
CA LYS A 151 -7.10 14.93 11.90
C LYS A 151 -6.59 14.12 10.70
N MET A 152 -6.46 12.80 10.84
CA MET A 152 -6.00 11.92 9.76
C MET A 152 -7.13 11.72 8.74
N ALA A 153 -7.08 12.47 7.63
CA ALA A 153 -8.01 12.36 6.51
C ALA A 153 -7.68 11.14 5.62
N PHE A 154 -7.93 9.94 6.15
CA PHE A 154 -7.76 8.67 5.44
C PHE A 154 -9.04 7.86 5.50
N ALA A 155 -9.46 7.31 4.35
CA ALA A 155 -10.73 6.58 4.23
C ALA A 155 -10.75 5.26 5.02
N GLY A 156 -9.56 4.67 5.23
CA GLY A 156 -9.37 3.33 5.79
C GLY A 156 -9.00 2.29 4.72
N LEU A 157 -8.68 1.08 5.17
CA LEU A 157 -8.47 -0.11 4.35
C LEU A 157 -9.63 -1.08 4.61
N SER A 158 -10.37 -1.49 3.58
CA SER A 158 -11.54 -2.36 3.75
C SER A 158 -11.19 -3.85 3.78
N LYS A 159 -10.04 -4.23 3.21
CA LYS A 159 -9.64 -5.63 3.11
C LYS A 159 -8.83 -6.05 4.35
N PRO A 160 -9.22 -7.11 5.07
CA PRO A 160 -8.51 -7.57 6.26
C PRO A 160 -7.05 -7.92 5.97
N GLU A 161 -6.79 -8.56 4.84
CA GLU A 161 -5.44 -8.92 4.39
C GLU A 161 -4.54 -7.68 4.19
N GLU A 162 -5.07 -6.61 3.58
CA GLU A 162 -4.30 -5.37 3.39
C GLU A 162 -3.94 -4.71 4.73
N ILE A 163 -4.86 -4.78 5.71
CA ILE A 163 -4.60 -4.29 7.07
C ILE A 163 -3.50 -5.14 7.72
N ALA A 164 -3.63 -6.48 7.67
CA ALA A 164 -2.67 -7.38 8.28
C ALA A 164 -1.25 -7.17 7.71
N ASN A 165 -1.14 -7.10 6.38
CA ASN A 165 0.11 -6.84 5.66
C ASN A 165 0.72 -5.49 6.08
N LEU A 166 -0.07 -4.41 6.12
CA LEU A 166 0.42 -3.10 6.54
C LEU A 166 0.89 -3.09 7.99
N VAL A 167 0.16 -3.74 8.90
CA VAL A 167 0.54 -3.81 10.33
C VAL A 167 1.83 -4.59 10.52
N VAL A 168 2.05 -5.69 9.79
CA VAL A 168 3.33 -6.43 9.83
C VAL A 168 4.49 -5.59 9.29
N TYR A 169 4.26 -4.80 8.24
CA TYR A 169 5.27 -3.85 7.78
C TYR A 169 5.57 -2.79 8.85
N LEU A 170 4.56 -2.16 9.46
CA LEU A 170 4.77 -1.18 10.54
C LEU A 170 5.47 -1.79 11.76
N ARG A 171 5.18 -3.05 12.08
CA ARG A 171 5.89 -3.83 13.10
C ARG A 171 7.38 -3.96 12.79
N SER A 172 7.75 -4.20 11.54
CA SER A 172 9.16 -4.33 11.14
C SER A 172 9.96 -3.03 11.22
N LEU A 173 9.29 -1.88 11.27
CA LEU A 173 9.91 -0.57 11.43
C LEU A 173 10.20 -0.31 12.91
N SER A 174 11.01 -1.14 13.56
CA SER A 174 11.34 -1.00 14.97
C SER A 174 12.67 -1.68 15.29
N ASP A 175 13.45 -1.10 16.20
CA ASP A 175 14.64 -1.75 16.76
C ASP A 175 14.26 -2.93 17.68
N SER A 176 13.02 -2.97 18.15
CA SER A 176 12.47 -4.06 18.98
C SER A 176 11.02 -4.34 18.57
N PRO A 177 10.80 -5.15 17.52
CA PRO A 177 9.45 -5.45 17.03
C PRO A 177 8.63 -6.25 18.04
N GLU A 178 7.40 -5.80 18.31
CA GLU A 178 6.42 -6.53 19.15
C GLU A 178 6.22 -7.98 18.69
N ALA A 179 5.98 -8.94 19.58
CA ALA A 179 5.69 -10.32 19.16
C ALA A 179 4.38 -10.39 18.35
N LEU A 180 4.30 -11.25 17.33
CA LEU A 180 3.05 -11.43 16.59
C LEU A 180 2.01 -12.16 17.47
N PRO A 181 0.72 -11.81 17.37
CA PRO A 181 -0.35 -12.53 18.06
C PRO A 181 -0.36 -14.01 17.66
N GLY A 182 -0.48 -14.91 18.64
CA GLY A 182 -0.46 -16.37 18.41
C GLY A 182 0.93 -17.01 18.45
N ASN A 183 2.01 -16.23 18.52
CA ASN A 183 3.38 -16.73 18.68
C ASN A 183 3.90 -16.60 20.13
N THR A 184 3.01 -16.72 21.12
CA THR A 184 3.42 -16.88 22.52
C THR A 184 4.05 -18.26 22.68
N GLN A 185 5.37 -18.27 22.90
CA GLN A 185 6.06 -19.37 23.57
C GLN A 185 5.53 -19.51 25.00
#